data_AF-A0A1I3RVS4-F1
#
_entry.id   AF-A0A1I3RVS4-F1
#
_cell.length_a   1.000
_cell.length_b   1.000
_cell.length_c   1.000
_cell.angle_alpha   90.00
_cell.angle_beta   90.00
_cell.angle_gamma   90.00
#
_symmetry.space_group_name_H-M   'P 1'
#
loop_
_entity.id
_entity.type
_entity.pdbx_description
1 polymer ?
#
loop_
_entity_poly.entity_id
_entity_poly.type
_entity_poly.pdbx_seq_one_letter_code
_entity_poly.pdbx_strand_id
1 'polypeptide(L)'
;MGRQLSVASVIDKNKVSSDTAWVILLEVNIVNPNTRQTVDTIRIARNPENIVFGVDGDGKPRVFLAGNFSLNVDQKQNEAPSVSIEAQDQTGFIQRRMEEMAGGIFSEAVMIVLNTARLDRPVEFEERFQIVTSSVKDYAVSFTLGAENLLNIAFPKHRQSKTSCAWRFRGYGCGYTGAETVCDYTRDGPRGCAVKGNLLNFRALTGLVRMNL
;
A
#
# COMPACT_ATOMS: atom_id res chain seq x y z
N MET A 1 8.95 7.48 2.34
CA MET A 1 9.34 8.89 2.13
C MET A 1 8.20 9.72 2.72
N GLY A 2 8.40 10.33 3.90
CA GLY A 2 7.31 11.00 4.63
C GLY A 2 6.71 12.12 3.79
N ARG A 3 5.43 11.97 3.43
CA ARG A 3 4.69 13.00 2.69
C ARG A 3 4.56 14.22 3.60
N GLN A 4 5.07 15.36 3.16
CA GLN A 4 4.99 16.59 3.94
C GLN A 4 3.52 17.02 4.05
N LEU A 5 3.07 17.27 5.28
CA LEU A 5 1.74 17.84 5.54
C LEU A 5 1.59 19.16 4.78
N SER A 6 0.39 19.47 4.31
CA SER A 6 0.15 20.72 3.61
C SER A 6 0.40 21.91 4.54
N VAL A 7 0.87 23.05 4.00
CA VAL A 7 1.18 24.26 4.79
C VAL A 7 -0.02 24.68 5.65
N ALA A 8 -1.23 24.55 5.11
CA ALA A 8 -2.46 24.88 5.83
C ALA A 8 -2.71 23.94 7.04
N SER A 9 -2.40 22.66 6.87
CA SER A 9 -2.54 21.63 7.91
C SER A 9 -1.47 21.73 8.99
N VAL A 10 -0.26 22.17 8.61
CA VAL A 10 0.82 22.49 9.56
C VAL A 10 0.41 23.69 10.44
N ILE A 11 -0.22 24.71 9.86
CA ILE A 11 -0.76 25.85 10.62
C ILE A 11 -1.85 25.37 11.58
N ASP A 12 -2.81 24.56 11.11
CA ASP A 12 -3.91 24.08 11.94
C ASP A 12 -3.45 23.10 13.04
N LYS A 13 -2.43 22.26 12.77
CA LYS A 13 -1.79 21.40 13.78
C LYS A 13 -1.08 22.21 14.88
N ASN A 14 -0.46 23.34 14.51
CA ASN A 14 0.32 24.17 15.42
C ASN A 14 -0.54 25.23 16.16
N LYS A 15 -1.85 25.29 15.91
CA LYS A 15 -2.75 26.15 16.68
C LYS A 15 -2.98 25.57 18.08
N VAL A 16 -2.94 26.46 19.07
CA VAL A 16 -3.20 26.12 20.49
C VAL A 16 -4.66 25.72 20.71
N SER A 17 -5.59 26.29 19.93
CA SER A 17 -6.96 25.79 19.81
C SER A 17 -7.42 25.87 18.36
N SER A 18 -8.10 24.83 17.88
CA SER A 18 -8.78 24.81 16.60
C SER A 18 -10.19 24.28 16.82
N ASP A 19 -11.19 24.88 16.16
CA ASP A 19 -12.56 24.37 16.14
C ASP A 19 -12.72 23.14 15.22
N THR A 20 -11.60 22.62 14.71
CA THR A 20 -11.55 21.56 13.71
C THR A 20 -10.84 20.34 14.29
N ALA A 21 -11.47 19.17 14.15
CA ALA A 21 -11.00 17.94 14.74
C ALA A 21 -10.16 17.14 13.73
N TRP A 22 -9.07 16.54 14.23
CA TRP A 22 -8.34 15.53 13.48
C TRP A 22 -9.00 14.18 13.70
N VAL A 23 -9.44 13.56 12.62
CA VAL A 23 -10.12 12.27 12.64
C VAL A 23 -9.25 11.23 11.94
N ILE A 24 -9.22 10.04 12.53
CA ILE A 24 -8.57 8.87 11.96
C ILE A 24 -9.66 8.04 11.28
N LEU A 25 -9.48 7.78 10.00
CA LEU A 25 -10.26 6.83 9.22
C LEU A 25 -9.45 5.55 9.01
N LEU A 26 -10.14 4.43 9.03
CA LEU A 26 -9.59 3.12 8.73
C LEU A 26 -10.42 2.48 7.62
N GLU A 27 -9.74 2.05 6.56
CA GLU A 27 -10.30 1.22 5.51
C GLU A 27 -9.59 -0.13 5.53
N VAL A 28 -10.33 -1.22 5.70
CA VAL A 28 -9.80 -2.58 5.66
C VAL A 28 -10.36 -3.30 4.45
N ASN A 29 -9.49 -3.55 3.46
CA ASN A 29 -9.81 -4.29 2.25
C ASN A 29 -9.59 -5.77 2.51
N ILE A 30 -10.67 -6.48 2.81
CA ILE A 30 -10.62 -7.91 3.11
C ILE A 30 -10.45 -8.67 1.80
N VAL A 31 -9.32 -9.36 1.68
CA VAL A 31 -9.00 -10.17 0.51
C VAL A 31 -9.36 -11.63 0.75
N ASN A 32 -9.86 -12.31 -0.28
CA ASN A 32 -9.97 -13.77 -0.22
C ASN A 32 -8.56 -14.38 -0.27
N PRO A 33 -8.20 -15.29 0.67
CA PRO A 33 -6.88 -15.90 0.68
C PRO A 33 -6.56 -16.73 -0.59
N ASN A 34 -7.57 -17.26 -1.28
CA ASN A 34 -7.38 -18.11 -2.46
C ASN A 34 -7.31 -17.31 -3.77
N THR A 35 -8.12 -16.27 -3.92
CA THR A 35 -8.21 -15.49 -5.18
C THR A 35 -7.46 -14.16 -5.12
N ARG A 36 -7.02 -13.73 -3.93
CA ARG A 36 -6.41 -12.41 -3.67
C ARG A 36 -7.24 -11.21 -4.17
N GLN A 37 -8.53 -11.44 -4.44
CA GLN A 37 -9.46 -10.38 -4.81
C GLN A 37 -10.09 -9.81 -3.53
N THR A 38 -10.26 -8.49 -3.51
CA THR A 38 -11.01 -7.80 -2.46
C THR A 38 -12.46 -8.25 -2.53
N VAL A 39 -12.92 -8.94 -1.48
CA VAL A 39 -14.30 -9.43 -1.37
C VAL A 39 -15.16 -8.40 -0.66
N ASP A 40 -14.56 -7.64 0.26
CA ASP A 40 -15.26 -6.71 1.12
C ASP A 40 -14.34 -5.59 1.58
N THR A 41 -14.91 -4.42 1.85
CA THR A 41 -14.18 -3.26 2.33
C THR A 41 -14.90 -2.70 3.55
N ILE A 42 -14.30 -2.84 4.72
CA ILE A 42 -14.81 -2.27 5.98
C ILE A 42 -14.26 -0.85 6.13
N ARG A 43 -15.15 0.12 6.37
CA ARG A 43 -14.79 1.54 6.53
C ARG A 43 -15.30 2.11 7.85
N ILE A 44 -14.39 2.51 8.71
CA ILE A 44 -14.71 3.02 10.05
C ILE A 44 -13.99 4.36 10.28
N ALA A 45 -14.70 5.32 10.87
CA ALA A 45 -14.18 6.61 11.30
C ALA A 45 -14.16 6.68 12.83
N ARG A 46 -13.04 7.12 13.41
CA ARG A 46 -12.94 7.42 14.85
C ARG A 46 -13.59 8.77 15.15
N ASN A 47 -14.92 8.80 15.02
CA ASN A 47 -15.73 10.01 15.19
C ASN A 47 -17.16 9.58 15.56
N PRO A 48 -17.91 10.36 16.37
CA PRO A 48 -19.33 10.09 16.64
C PRO A 48 -20.24 10.20 15.41
N GLU A 49 -19.79 10.87 14.35
CA GLU A 49 -20.56 11.07 13.12
C GLU A 49 -19.91 10.36 11.93
N ASN A 50 -20.73 9.89 10.99
CA ASN A 50 -20.27 9.29 9.74
C ASN A 50 -19.54 10.35 8.90
N ILE A 51 -18.44 9.96 8.29
CA ILE A 51 -17.63 10.87 7.46
C ILE A 51 -17.70 10.40 6.02
N VAL A 52 -18.01 11.32 5.11
CA VAL A 52 -17.94 11.07 3.68
C VAL A 52 -16.66 11.71 3.15
N PHE A 53 -15.74 10.89 2.65
CA PHE A 53 -14.43 11.39 2.21
C PHE A 53 -13.91 10.67 0.96
N GLY A 54 -13.74 11.43 -0.12
CA GLY A 54 -13.26 10.90 -1.39
C GLY A 54 -14.30 10.12 -2.18
N VAL A 55 -13.85 9.58 -3.32
CA VAL A 55 -14.68 8.84 -4.28
C VAL A 55 -14.03 7.48 -4.55
N ASP A 56 -14.83 6.43 -4.59
CA ASP A 56 -14.41 5.11 -5.02
C ASP A 56 -14.06 5.05 -6.51
N GLY A 57 -13.35 3.99 -6.91
CA GLY A 57 -13.04 3.73 -8.32
C GLY A 57 -14.28 3.70 -9.22
N ASP A 58 -15.45 3.39 -8.65
CA ASP A 58 -16.76 3.37 -9.30
C ASP A 58 -17.51 4.72 -9.29
N GLY A 59 -16.88 5.81 -8.83
CA GLY A 59 -17.50 7.14 -8.80
C GLY A 59 -18.45 7.39 -7.63
N LYS A 60 -18.56 6.46 -6.67
CA LYS A 60 -19.42 6.60 -5.48
C LYS A 60 -18.68 7.29 -4.31
N PRO A 61 -19.34 8.14 -3.51
CA PRO A 61 -18.72 8.73 -2.34
C PRO A 61 -18.36 7.65 -1.30
N ARG A 62 -17.14 7.69 -0.76
CA ARG A 62 -16.75 6.75 0.31
C ARG A 62 -17.34 7.20 1.64
N VAL A 63 -18.22 6.37 2.20
CA VAL A 63 -18.82 6.60 3.51
C VAL A 63 -18.09 5.78 4.55
N PHE A 64 -17.55 6.46 5.57
CA PHE A 64 -16.94 5.87 6.74
C PHE A 64 -17.94 5.94 7.89
N LEU A 65 -18.26 4.77 8.47
CA LEU A 65 -19.22 4.67 9.56
C LEU A 65 -18.58 5.11 10.88
N ALA A 66 -19.33 5.82 11.72
CA ALA A 66 -18.93 6.17 13.06
C ALA A 66 -18.64 4.90 13.87
N GLY A 67 -17.43 4.78 14.39
CA GLY A 67 -17.02 3.66 15.23
C GLY A 67 -15.95 4.07 16.23
N ASN A 68 -16.01 3.47 17.42
CA ASN A 68 -14.99 3.70 18.43
C ASN A 68 -13.91 2.62 18.32
N PHE A 69 -12.68 3.05 18.02
CA PHE A 69 -11.51 2.21 18.07
C PHE A 69 -10.33 2.95 18.70
N SER A 70 -9.50 2.22 19.43
CA SER A 70 -8.22 2.68 19.96
C SER A 70 -7.10 2.24 19.02
N LEU A 71 -6.02 3.04 19.01
CA LEU A 71 -4.83 2.79 18.20
C LEU A 71 -3.62 2.95 19.10
N ASN A 72 -2.81 1.90 19.19
CA ASN A 72 -1.55 1.88 19.92
C ASN A 72 -0.41 1.60 18.94
N VAL A 73 0.64 2.41 19.02
CA VAL A 73 1.82 2.27 18.16
C VAL A 73 2.96 1.73 19.02
N ASP A 74 3.36 0.49 18.75
CA ASP A 74 4.49 -0.15 19.41
C ASP A 74 5.75 0.06 18.55
N GLN A 75 6.64 0.91 19.03
CA GLN A 75 7.98 1.10 18.47
C GLN A 75 9.01 0.51 19.42
N LYS A 76 9.52 -0.67 19.09
CA LYS A 76 10.68 -1.25 19.75
C LYS A 76 11.93 -1.01 18.93
N GLN A 77 13.03 -0.71 19.61
CA GLN A 77 14.33 -0.53 18.97
C GLN A 77 14.72 -1.85 18.27
N ASN A 78 15.05 -1.80 16.97
CA ASN A 78 15.33 -2.94 16.08
C ASN A 78 14.16 -3.86 15.66
N GLU A 79 12.89 -3.51 15.93
CA GLU A 79 11.74 -4.25 15.37
C GLU A 79 10.98 -3.40 14.36
N ALA A 80 10.31 -4.06 13.41
CA ALA A 80 9.39 -3.37 12.51
C ALA A 80 8.27 -2.75 13.37
N PRO A 81 7.92 -1.47 13.17
CA PRO A 81 6.87 -0.83 13.93
C PRO A 81 5.56 -1.58 13.69
N SER A 82 4.86 -1.93 14.78
CA SER A 82 3.54 -2.52 14.72
C SER A 82 2.50 -1.55 15.26
N VAL A 83 1.37 -1.46 14.58
CA VAL A 83 0.23 -0.65 15.02
C VAL A 83 -0.88 -1.63 15.43
N SER A 84 -1.27 -1.61 16.70
CA SER A 84 -2.41 -2.38 17.17
C SER A 84 -3.66 -1.51 17.18
N ILE A 85 -4.73 -2.01 16.56
CA ILE A 85 -6.05 -1.37 16.53
C ILE A 85 -6.99 -2.26 17.31
N GLU A 86 -7.72 -1.68 18.26
CA GLU A 86 -8.73 -2.40 19.04
C GLU A 86 -10.07 -1.69 18.91
N ALA A 87 -11.11 -2.44 18.54
CA ALA A 87 -12.47 -1.95 18.41
C ALA A 87 -13.41 -2.84 19.23
N GLN A 88 -14.38 -2.22 19.91
CA GLN A 88 -15.42 -2.98 20.59
C GLN A 88 -16.56 -3.28 19.62
N ASP A 89 -16.79 -4.56 19.37
CA ASP A 89 -17.89 -5.06 18.54
C ASP A 89 -18.92 -5.77 19.42
N GLN A 90 -19.79 -4.99 20.06
CA GLN A 90 -20.91 -5.54 20.85
C GLN A 90 -21.95 -6.25 19.98
N THR A 91 -21.94 -6.04 18.66
CA THR A 91 -22.90 -6.64 17.73
C THR A 91 -22.46 -8.01 17.22
N GLY A 92 -21.18 -8.36 17.38
CA GLY A 92 -20.58 -9.59 16.85
C GLY A 92 -20.51 -9.64 15.31
N PHE A 93 -20.81 -8.53 14.63
CA PHE A 93 -20.82 -8.45 13.18
C PHE A 93 -19.41 -8.54 12.59
N ILE A 94 -18.47 -7.79 13.16
CA ILE A 94 -17.05 -7.80 12.77
C ILE A 94 -16.44 -9.15 13.13
N GLN A 95 -16.74 -9.69 14.32
CA GLN A 95 -16.27 -11.01 14.72
C GLN A 95 -16.68 -12.09 13.72
N ARG A 96 -17.97 -12.18 13.39
CA ARG A 96 -18.47 -13.16 12.43
C ARG A 96 -17.81 -12.99 11.06
N ARG A 97 -17.64 -11.75 10.61
CA ARG A 97 -16.99 -11.45 9.33
C ARG A 97 -15.53 -11.86 9.30
N MET A 98 -14.81 -11.70 10.41
CA MET A 98 -13.44 -12.17 10.56
C MET A 98 -13.35 -13.70 10.50
N GLU A 99 -14.24 -14.41 11.19
CA GLU A 99 -14.29 -15.87 11.17
C GLU A 99 -14.56 -16.42 9.76
N GLU A 100 -15.50 -15.80 9.03
CA GLU A 100 -15.80 -16.14 7.63
C GLU A 100 -14.60 -15.91 6.68
N MET A 101 -13.69 -14.99 7.02
CA MET A 101 -12.59 -14.53 6.17
C MET A 101 -11.21 -14.94 6.71
N ALA A 102 -11.13 -16.06 7.45
CA ALA A 102 -9.90 -16.62 7.99
C ALA A 102 -9.07 -15.62 8.83
N GLY A 103 -9.74 -14.76 9.60
CA GLY A 103 -9.13 -13.72 10.44
C GLY A 103 -8.70 -12.47 9.68
N GLY A 104 -8.95 -12.37 8.37
CA GLY A 104 -8.53 -11.22 7.56
C GLY A 104 -7.01 -11.09 7.42
N ILE A 105 -6.26 -12.16 7.73
CA ILE A 105 -4.81 -12.20 7.60
C ILE A 105 -4.43 -11.96 6.12
N PHE A 106 -3.37 -11.18 5.90
CA PHE A 106 -2.92 -10.68 4.58
C PHE A 106 -3.77 -9.59 3.93
N SER A 107 -4.88 -9.18 4.55
CA SER A 107 -5.69 -8.05 4.07
C SER A 107 -4.94 -6.72 4.23
N GLU A 108 -5.21 -5.80 3.32
CA GLU A 108 -4.63 -4.46 3.33
C GLU A 108 -5.49 -3.54 4.20
N ALA A 109 -4.87 -2.86 5.16
CA ALA A 109 -5.49 -1.82 5.95
C ALA A 109 -4.88 -0.46 5.58
N VAL A 110 -5.72 0.48 5.16
CA VAL A 110 -5.33 1.84 4.83
C VAL A 110 -5.78 2.76 5.97
N MET A 111 -4.81 3.35 6.65
CA MET A 111 -5.06 4.36 7.66
C MET A 111 -4.96 5.74 7.03
N ILE A 112 -6.00 6.53 7.19
CA ILE A 112 -6.11 7.89 6.65
C ILE A 112 -6.31 8.84 7.83
N VAL A 113 -5.47 9.86 7.95
CA VAL A 113 -5.65 10.93 8.94
C VAL A 113 -6.09 12.19 8.21
N LEU A 114 -7.21 12.75 8.63
CA LEU A 114 -7.83 13.93 8.01
C LEU A 114 -8.24 14.98 9.05
N ASN A 115 -8.37 16.21 8.58
CA ASN A 115 -8.94 17.30 9.35
C ASN A 115 -10.39 17.54 8.87
N THR A 116 -11.35 17.59 9.80
CA THR A 116 -12.79 17.71 9.46
C THR A 116 -13.12 19.00 8.72
N ALA A 117 -12.31 20.05 8.84
CA ALA A 117 -12.50 21.29 8.09
C ALA A 117 -12.11 21.21 6.61
N ARG A 118 -11.48 20.11 6.17
CA ARG A 118 -10.89 20.00 4.82
C ARG A 118 -11.13 18.63 4.19
N LEU A 119 -12.40 18.24 4.10
CA LEU A 119 -12.85 17.01 3.42
C LEU A 119 -12.80 17.09 1.89
N ASP A 120 -12.57 18.29 1.34
CA ASP A 120 -12.55 18.62 -0.10
C ASP A 120 -11.18 18.43 -0.76
N ARG A 121 -10.15 18.06 0.02
CA ARG A 121 -8.75 18.01 -0.43
C ARG A 121 -8.17 16.59 -0.44
N PRO A 122 -7.10 16.35 -1.22
CA PRO A 122 -6.41 15.06 -1.19
C PRO A 122 -5.85 14.76 0.20
N VAL A 123 -5.83 13.47 0.55
CA VAL A 123 -5.41 12.95 1.85
C VAL A 123 -4.07 13.54 2.29
N GLU A 124 -4.03 14.07 3.51
CA GLU A 124 -2.84 14.67 4.10
C GLU A 124 -1.83 13.61 4.57
N PHE A 125 -2.33 12.54 5.18
CA PHE A 125 -1.55 11.41 5.61
C PHE A 125 -2.31 10.11 5.35
N GLU A 126 -1.69 9.25 4.53
CA GLU A 126 -2.19 7.93 4.17
C GLU A 126 -1.04 6.95 4.40
N GLU A 127 -1.31 5.89 5.16
CA GLU A 127 -0.36 4.81 5.38
C GLU A 127 -1.04 3.47 5.17
N ARG A 128 -0.35 2.58 4.45
CA ARG A 128 -0.84 1.26 4.08
C ARG A 128 -0.12 0.23 4.92
N PHE A 129 -0.90 -0.64 5.53
CA PHE A 129 -0.42 -1.70 6.39
C PHE A 129 -1.00 -3.04 5.96
N GLN A 130 -0.35 -4.10 6.39
CA GLN A 130 -0.88 -5.44 6.25
C GLN A 130 -1.31 -5.98 7.61
N ILE A 131 -2.47 -6.61 7.68
CA ILE A 131 -2.90 -7.31 8.89
C ILE A 131 -2.04 -8.57 9.06
N VAL A 132 -1.23 -8.58 10.12
CA VAL A 132 -0.32 -9.70 10.45
C VAL A 132 -1.00 -10.68 11.39
N THR A 133 -1.66 -10.15 12.43
CA THR A 133 -2.42 -10.96 13.37
C THR A 133 -3.76 -10.30 13.67
N SER A 134 -4.72 -11.14 14.02
CA SER A 134 -6.04 -10.74 14.45
C SER A 134 -6.45 -11.59 15.65
N SER A 135 -7.04 -10.97 16.66
CA SER A 135 -7.64 -11.70 17.78
C SER A 135 -8.96 -11.08 18.18
N VAL A 136 -9.86 -11.91 18.67
CA VAL A 136 -11.14 -11.49 19.23
C VAL A 136 -11.23 -12.06 20.63
N LYS A 137 -11.45 -11.20 21.62
CA LYS A 137 -11.63 -11.59 23.02
C LYS A 137 -12.68 -10.70 23.65
N ASP A 138 -13.69 -11.29 24.30
CA ASP A 138 -14.71 -10.55 25.07
C ASP A 138 -15.34 -9.38 24.29
N TYR A 139 -15.72 -9.59 23.02
CA TYR A 139 -16.23 -8.58 22.09
C TYR A 139 -15.25 -7.45 21.72
N ALA A 140 -14.00 -7.51 22.17
CA ALA A 140 -12.92 -6.68 21.69
C ALA A 140 -12.24 -7.36 20.50
N VAL A 141 -12.35 -6.74 19.34
CA VAL A 141 -11.65 -7.13 18.12
C VAL A 141 -10.36 -6.34 18.04
N SER A 142 -9.23 -7.06 18.03
CA SER A 142 -7.90 -6.47 17.93
C SER A 142 -7.19 -6.92 16.66
N PHE A 143 -6.66 -5.97 15.90
CA PHE A 143 -5.82 -6.21 14.72
C PHE A 143 -4.42 -5.69 14.98
N THR A 144 -3.40 -6.50 14.67
CA THR A 144 -2.02 -6.02 14.61
C THR A 144 -1.63 -5.79 13.16
N LEU A 145 -1.43 -4.52 12.84
CA LEU A 145 -0.94 -4.05 11.58
C LEU A 145 0.59 -4.09 11.58
N GLY A 146 1.14 -4.84 10.65
CA GLY A 146 2.58 -4.83 10.37
C GLY A 146 2.88 -3.92 9.19
N ALA A 147 4.08 -3.34 9.22
CA ALA A 147 4.68 -2.76 8.03
C ALA A 147 4.78 -3.82 6.92
N GLU A 148 4.69 -3.38 5.66
CA GLU A 148 4.77 -4.25 4.49
C GLU A 148 5.98 -5.19 4.58
N ASN A 149 5.76 -6.47 4.30
CA ASN A 149 6.84 -7.44 4.25
C ASN A 149 7.75 -7.15 3.04
N LEU A 150 8.88 -6.49 3.29
CA LEU A 150 9.89 -6.17 2.27
C LEU A 150 10.45 -7.40 1.56
N LEU A 151 10.33 -8.61 2.14
CA LEU A 151 10.74 -9.86 1.50
C LEU A 151 9.81 -10.27 0.36
N ASN A 152 8.59 -9.72 0.32
CA ASN A 152 7.63 -9.95 -0.76
C ASN A 152 7.76 -8.93 -1.91
N ILE A 153 8.66 -7.96 -1.77
CA ILE A 153 8.99 -7.01 -2.84
C ILE A 153 9.96 -7.71 -3.80
N ALA A 154 9.49 -7.94 -5.03
CA ALA A 154 10.32 -8.49 -6.09
C ALA A 154 11.36 -7.44 -6.52
N PHE A 155 12.60 -7.58 -6.04
CA PHE A 155 13.71 -6.80 -6.55
C PHE A 155 14.14 -7.32 -7.93
N PRO A 156 14.54 -6.46 -8.86
CA PRO A 156 15.11 -6.91 -10.12
C PRO A 156 16.31 -7.83 -9.87
N LYS A 157 16.24 -9.08 -10.36
CA LYS A 157 17.34 -10.05 -10.26
C LYS A 157 18.65 -9.52 -10.86
N HIS A 158 18.56 -8.64 -11.85
CA HIS A 158 19.69 -8.07 -12.56
C HIS A 158 19.76 -6.55 -12.37
N ARG A 159 20.99 -6.04 -12.30
CA ARG A 159 21.25 -4.60 -12.20
C ARG A 159 20.70 -3.87 -13.42
N GLN A 160 19.78 -2.95 -13.19
CA GLN A 160 19.24 -2.10 -14.24
C GLN A 160 20.09 -0.83 -14.35
N SER A 161 20.55 -0.52 -15.57
CA SER A 161 21.29 0.73 -15.82
C SER A 161 20.71 1.44 -17.04
N LYS A 162 20.92 2.76 -17.13
CA LYS A 162 20.39 3.54 -18.25
C LYS A 162 21.11 3.23 -19.56
N THR A 163 22.40 2.94 -19.46
CA THR A 163 23.35 2.96 -20.57
C THR A 163 23.91 1.59 -20.91
N SER A 164 23.99 0.67 -19.94
CA SER A 164 24.59 -0.66 -20.10
C SER A 164 23.58 -1.80 -19.99
N CYS A 165 23.81 -2.85 -20.76
CA CYS A 165 23.03 -4.08 -20.79
C CYS A 165 23.54 -5.05 -19.71
N ALA A 166 22.62 -5.65 -18.95
CA ALA A 166 22.95 -6.64 -17.92
C ALA A 166 23.09 -8.08 -18.46
N TRP A 167 22.70 -8.33 -19.71
CA TRP A 167 22.70 -9.65 -20.30
C TRP A 167 24.03 -9.99 -20.98
N ARG A 168 24.43 -11.26 -20.88
CA ARG A 168 25.48 -11.83 -21.75
C ARG A 168 25.00 -11.81 -23.20
N PHE A 169 25.84 -11.35 -24.12
CA PHE A 169 25.50 -11.29 -25.54
C PHE A 169 25.15 -12.70 -26.07
N ARG A 170 24.01 -12.83 -26.75
CA ARG A 170 23.42 -14.11 -27.22
C ARG A 170 23.15 -15.14 -26.11
N GLY A 171 23.14 -14.71 -24.85
CA GLY A 171 22.72 -15.53 -23.71
C GLY A 171 21.19 -15.57 -23.55
N TYR A 172 20.75 -16.35 -22.57
CA TYR A 172 19.33 -16.64 -22.29
C TYR A 172 18.40 -15.42 -22.25
N GLY A 173 18.84 -14.25 -21.77
CA GLY A 173 18.02 -13.04 -21.71
C GLY A 173 18.31 -11.96 -22.76
N CYS A 174 19.27 -12.19 -23.67
CA CYS A 174 19.61 -11.19 -24.69
C CYS A 174 18.57 -11.17 -25.81
N GLY A 175 18.12 -12.32 -26.32
CA GLY A 175 17.12 -12.38 -27.40
C GLY A 175 17.62 -11.98 -28.81
N TYR A 176 18.87 -11.52 -28.96
CA TYR A 176 19.46 -11.24 -30.27
C TYR A 176 19.87 -12.54 -31.00
N THR A 177 19.32 -12.78 -32.18
CA THR A 177 19.54 -13.98 -33.02
C THR A 177 20.28 -13.70 -34.33
N GLY A 178 20.74 -12.46 -34.56
CA GLY A 178 21.43 -12.07 -35.79
C GLY A 178 22.86 -12.62 -35.93
N ALA A 179 23.49 -12.30 -37.06
CA ALA A 179 24.81 -12.81 -37.46
C ALA A 179 25.99 -12.14 -36.76
N GLU A 180 25.80 -10.96 -36.14
CA GLU A 180 26.91 -10.27 -35.49
C GLU A 180 27.42 -11.04 -34.26
N THR A 181 28.73 -11.13 -34.13
CA THR A 181 29.42 -11.86 -33.05
C THR A 181 29.92 -10.94 -31.93
N VAL A 182 29.86 -9.62 -32.12
CA VAL A 182 30.39 -8.62 -31.19
C VAL A 182 29.29 -7.69 -30.70
N CYS A 183 29.35 -7.30 -29.42
CA CYS A 183 28.40 -6.41 -28.77
C CYS A 183 29.14 -5.50 -27.77
N ASP A 184 28.77 -4.22 -27.75
CA ASP A 184 29.37 -3.23 -26.86
C ASP A 184 28.66 -3.13 -25.50
N TYR A 185 27.62 -3.96 -25.28
CA TYR A 185 26.79 -3.98 -24.07
C TYR A 185 26.18 -2.62 -23.71
N THR A 186 25.96 -1.75 -24.68
CA THR A 186 25.34 -0.43 -24.50
C THR A 186 23.97 -0.34 -25.18
N ARG A 187 23.15 0.63 -24.78
CA ARG A 187 21.89 0.91 -25.48
C ARG A 187 22.14 1.46 -26.88
N ASP A 188 22.87 2.58 -26.92
CA ASP A 188 22.97 3.49 -28.07
C ASP A 188 24.39 3.50 -28.70
N GLY A 189 25.27 2.59 -28.31
CA GLY A 189 26.61 2.50 -28.89
C GLY A 189 26.61 1.93 -30.32
N PRO A 190 27.77 1.99 -31.01
CA PRO A 190 27.91 1.54 -32.40
C PRO A 190 27.49 0.08 -32.64
N ARG A 191 27.71 -0.80 -31.66
CA ARG A 191 27.21 -2.19 -31.64
C ARG A 191 26.27 -2.43 -30.45
N GLY A 192 25.48 -1.41 -30.12
CA GLY A 192 24.52 -1.42 -29.03
C GLY A 192 23.22 -2.16 -29.35
N CYS A 193 22.37 -2.34 -28.33
CA CYS A 193 21.09 -3.01 -28.46
C CYS A 193 20.11 -2.28 -29.40
N ALA A 194 20.20 -0.96 -29.54
CA ALA A 194 19.38 -0.18 -30.47
C ALA A 194 19.66 -0.54 -31.94
N VAL A 195 20.93 -0.55 -32.33
CA VAL A 195 21.38 -0.90 -33.69
C VAL A 195 21.01 -2.34 -34.04
N LYS A 196 21.05 -3.23 -33.04
CA LYS A 196 20.72 -4.64 -33.17
C LYS A 196 19.22 -4.96 -33.08
N GLY A 197 18.34 -3.95 -33.02
CA GLY A 197 16.89 -4.13 -32.94
C GLY A 197 16.39 -4.81 -31.66
N ASN A 198 17.17 -4.76 -30.58
CA ASN A 198 16.97 -5.56 -29.37
C ASN A 198 16.75 -4.71 -28.11
N LEU A 199 15.98 -3.63 -28.26
CA LEU A 199 15.65 -2.71 -27.16
C LEU A 199 14.64 -3.30 -26.17
N LEU A 200 13.81 -4.24 -26.60
CA LEU A 200 12.77 -4.84 -25.76
C LEU A 200 13.37 -5.70 -24.64
N ASN A 201 14.49 -6.38 -24.91
CA ASN A 201 15.21 -7.20 -23.94
C ASN A 201 16.33 -6.41 -23.22
N PHE A 202 16.66 -5.21 -23.71
CA PHE A 202 17.56 -4.29 -23.03
C PHE A 202 16.92 -3.90 -21.69
N ARG A 203 17.67 -4.08 -20.59
CA ARG A 203 17.22 -3.89 -19.18
C ARG A 203 16.45 -5.06 -18.55
N ALA A 204 16.77 -6.30 -18.90
CA ALA A 204 16.33 -7.48 -18.15
C ALA A 204 14.88 -7.40 -17.67
N LEU A 205 13.97 -7.07 -18.59
CA LEU A 205 12.57 -6.75 -18.31
C LEU A 205 11.76 -8.04 -18.08
N THR A 206 12.17 -8.85 -17.11
CA THR A 206 11.54 -10.11 -16.72
C THR A 206 11.07 -10.07 -15.26
N GLY A 207 10.48 -8.95 -14.83
CA GLY A 207 9.90 -8.86 -13.49
C GLY A 207 9.13 -7.58 -13.13
N LEU A 208 9.34 -6.48 -13.87
CA LEU A 208 8.53 -5.26 -13.74
C LEU A 208 7.75 -5.02 -15.05
N VAL A 209 6.99 -6.03 -15.47
CA VAL A 209 5.85 -5.73 -16.34
C VAL A 209 4.98 -4.80 -15.50
N ARG A 210 4.69 -3.59 -16.01
CA ARG A 210 3.60 -2.77 -15.49
C ARG A 210 2.39 -3.69 -15.39
N MET A 211 2.05 -4.13 -14.17
CA MET A 211 0.66 -4.45 -13.88
C MET A 211 -0.06 -3.14 -14.13
N ASN A 212 -0.68 -3.03 -15.31
CA ASN A 212 -1.69 -2.02 -15.53
C ASN A 212 -2.73 -2.29 -14.45
N LEU A 213 -2.80 -1.37 -13.48
CA LEU A 213 -4.05 -1.04 -12.83
C LEU A 213 -5.07 -0.65 -13.91
#